data_AF-U2KYR0-F1
#
_entry.id   AF-U2KYR0-F1
#
_cell.length_a   1.000
_cell.length_b   1.000
_cell.length_c   1.000
_cell.angle_alpha   90.00
_cell.angle_beta   90.00
_cell.angle_gamma   90.00
#
_symmetry.space_group_name_H-M   'P 1'
#
loop_
_entity.id
_entity.type
_entity.pdbx_description
1 polymer ?
#
loop_
_entity_poly.entity_id
_entity_poly.type
_entity_poly.pdbx_seq_one_letter_code
_entity_poly.pdbx_strand_id
1 'polypeptide(L)' 'MYLSNRANKNRECYPSVRTIAEDLHLSKSTVFRALNDLETAGLITREKRWRTSGGRSSTLYQLKEC' A
#
# COMPACT_ATOMS: atom_id res chain seq x y z
N MET A 1 -1.66 12.53 3.19
CA MET A 1 -2.01 11.11 2.90
C MET A 1 -0.86 10.22 3.33
N TYR A 2 -1.10 9.08 4.00
CA TYR A 2 0.00 8.24 4.54
C TYR A 2 0.89 7.64 3.44
N LEU A 3 0.27 7.09 2.38
CA LEU A 3 1.01 6.48 1.26
C LEU A 3 1.84 7.52 0.47
N SER A 4 1.35 8.74 0.29
CA SER A 4 2.11 9.83 -0.36
C SER A 4 3.34 10.24 0.43
N ASN A 5 3.26 10.22 1.76
CA ASN A 5 4.40 10.57 2.61
C ASN A 5 5.47 9.49 2.65
N ARG A 6 5.10 8.22 2.40
CA ARG A 6 6.01 7.07 2.34
C ARG A 6 6.39 6.67 0.92
N ALA A 7 5.87 7.36 -0.10
CA ALA A 7 6.20 7.12 -1.49
C ALA A 7 7.61 7.60 -1.82
N ASN A 8 8.34 6.80 -2.60
CA ASN A 8 9.64 7.17 -3.15
C ASN A 8 9.48 8.18 -4.31
N LYS A 9 10.59 8.57 -4.96
CA LYS A 9 10.59 9.48 -6.12
C LYS A 9 9.76 8.96 -7.31
N ASN A 10 9.53 7.65 -7.39
CA ASN A 10 8.70 7.00 -8.42
C ASN A 10 7.24 6.81 -7.97
N ARG A 11 6.85 7.40 -6.83
CA ARG A 11 5.51 7.27 -6.22
C ARG A 11 5.13 5.84 -5.81
N GLU A 12 6.12 5.03 -5.54
CA GLU A 12 5.95 3.65 -5.07
C GLU A 12 6.22 3.58 -3.57
N CYS A 13 5.46 2.74 -2.88
CA CYS A 13 5.74 2.42 -1.49
C CYS A 13 5.48 0.93 -1.22
N TYR A 14 6.16 0.41 -0.21
CA TYR A 14 6.13 -1.01 0.16
C TYR A 14 5.69 -1.28 1.61
N PRO A 15 4.80 -0.49 2.23
CA PRO A 15 4.38 -0.76 3.60
C PRO A 15 3.56 -2.05 3.67
N SER A 16 3.73 -2.81 4.75
CA SER A 16 2.80 -3.90 5.04
C SER A 16 1.50 -3.33 5.61
N VAL A 17 0.37 -4.02 5.42
CA VAL A 17 -0.91 -3.64 6.05
C VAL A 17 -0.76 -3.54 7.57
N ARG A 18 0.08 -4.39 8.18
CA ARG A 18 0.38 -4.33 9.61
C ARG A 18 1.05 -3.01 9.98
N THR A 19 2.06 -2.59 9.21
CA THR A 19 2.77 -1.32 9.42
C THR A 19 1.83 -0.12 9.29
N ILE A 20 0.95 -0.11 8.28
CA ILE A 20 -0.03 0.97 8.11
C ILE A 20 -0.98 1.03 9.32
N ALA A 21 -1.46 -0.13 9.78
CA ALA A 21 -2.36 -0.24 10.92
C ALA A 21 -1.69 0.25 12.21
N GLU A 22 -0.43 -0.14 12.45
CA GLU A 22 0.36 0.29 13.61
C GLU A 22 0.62 1.80 13.58
N ASP A 23 1.10 2.35 12.45
CA ASP A 23 1.44 3.77 12.32
C ASP A 23 0.23 4.71 12.39
N LEU A 24 -0.93 4.25 11.92
CA LEU A 24 -2.16 5.03 11.93
C LEU A 24 -3.07 4.73 13.13
N HIS A 25 -2.67 3.80 14.00
CA HIS A 25 -3.51 3.28 15.09
C HIS A 25 -4.89 2.79 14.61
N LEU A 26 -4.93 2.18 13.43
CA LEU A 26 -6.15 1.67 12.80
C LEU A 26 -6.22 0.15 12.87
N SER A 27 -7.43 -0.39 12.82
CA SER A 27 -7.60 -1.82 12.61
C SER A 27 -7.13 -2.21 11.19
N LYS A 28 -6.62 -3.43 11.03
CA LYS A 28 -6.27 -3.98 9.71
C LYS A 28 -7.47 -3.93 8.75
N SER A 29 -8.68 -4.19 9.26
CA SER A 29 -9.92 -4.13 8.49
C SER A 29 -10.19 -2.72 7.94
N THR A 30 -9.95 -1.68 8.74
CA THR A 30 -10.08 -0.28 8.31
C THR A 30 -9.06 0.05 7.24
N VAL A 31 -7.81 -0.39 7.40
CA VAL A 31 -6.77 -0.21 6.39
C VAL A 31 -7.14 -0.90 5.08
N PHE A 32 -7.66 -2.14 5.13
CA PHE A 32 -8.11 -2.84 3.93
C PHE A 32 -9.24 -2.10 3.21
N ARG A 33 -10.24 -1.59 3.95
CA ARG A 33 -11.32 -0.78 3.35
C ARG A 33 -10.76 0.47 2.69
N ALA A 34 -9.93 1.25 3.39
CA ALA A 34 -9.33 2.46 2.84
C ALA A 34 -8.48 2.18 1.58
N LEU A 35 -7.68 1.11 1.58
CA LEU A 35 -6.92 0.71 0.39
C LEU A 35 -7.82 0.31 -0.78
N ASN A 36 -8.90 -0.41 -0.51
CA ASN A 36 -9.87 -0.81 -1.53
C ASN A 36 -10.62 0.41 -2.10
N ASP A 37 -10.98 1.37 -1.25
CA ASP A 37 -11.63 2.61 -1.67
C ASP A 37 -10.70 3.44 -2.57
N LEU A 38 -9.41 3.56 -2.19
CA LEU A 38 -8.39 4.24 -3.01
C LEU A 38 -8.15 3.52 -4.35
N GLU A 39 -8.11 2.19 -4.35
CA GLU A 39 -7.97 1.38 -5.57
C GLU A 39 -9.19 1.55 -6.49
N THR A 40 -10.39 1.51 -5.91
CA THR A 40 -11.67 1.71 -6.62
C THR A 40 -11.79 3.12 -7.19
N ALA A 41 -11.32 4.13 -6.46
CA ALA A 41 -11.24 5.51 -6.92
C ALA A 41 -10.16 5.74 -8.00
N GLY A 42 -9.35 4.72 -8.32
CA GLY A 42 -8.26 4.83 -9.30
C GLY A 42 -7.05 5.62 -8.81
N LEU A 43 -6.96 5.91 -7.51
CA LEU A 43 -5.88 6.70 -6.90
C LEU A 43 -4.63 5.88 -6.63
N ILE A 44 -4.76 4.56 -6.46
CA ILE A 44 -3.63 3.65 -6.25
C ILE A 44 -3.78 2.38 -7.06
N THR A 45 -2.66 1.71 -7.32
CA THR A 45 -2.61 0.31 -7.73
C THR A 45 -1.80 -0.51 -6.73
N ARG A 46 -2.19 -1.78 -6.54
CA ARG A 46 -1.45 -2.72 -5.70
C ARG A 46 -0.91 -3.88 -6.55
N GLU A 47 0.36 -4.22 -6.37
CA GLU A 47 0.98 -5.36 -7.01
C GLU A 47 1.58 -6.29 -5.95
N LYS A 48 1.12 -7.55 -5.96
CA LYS A 48 1.68 -8.59 -5.09
C LYS A 48 2.99 -9.06 -5.69
N ARG A 49 4.10 -8.75 -5.03
CA ARG A 49 5.42 -9.22 -5.45
C ARG A 49 5.81 -10.50 -4.72
N TRP A 50 6.45 -11.39 -5.46
CA TRP A 50 7.05 -12.61 -4.94
C TRP A 50 8.56 -12.50 -5.14
N ARG A 51 9.34 -12.90 -4.13
CA ARG A 51 10.78 -13.08 -4.33
C ARG A 51 11.00 -14.31 -5.18
N THR A 52 12.04 -14.28 -6.01
CA THR A 52 12.51 -15.45 -6.78
C THR A 52 12.85 -16.64 -5.87
N SER A 53 13.15 -16.39 -4.60
CA SER A 53 13.40 -17.41 -3.56
C SER A 53 12.12 -17.99 -2.92
N GLY A 54 10.92 -17.70 -3.43
CA GLY A 54 9.64 -18.24 -2.93
C GLY A 54 9.02 -17.51 -1.73
N GLY A 55 9.70 -16.51 -1.16
CA GLY A 55 9.17 -15.71 -0.07
C GLY A 55 8.15 -14.65 -0.54
N ARG A 56 7.09 -14.43 0.25
CA ARG A 56 6.19 -13.27 0.05
C ARG A 56 6.99 -11.98 0.21
N SER A 57 6.99 -11.12 -0.81
CA SER A 57 7.54 -9.76 -0.69
C SER A 57 6.47 -8.77 -0.24
N SER A 58 6.91 -7.64 0.29
CA SER A 58 6.02 -6.52 0.56
C SER A 58 5.26 -6.13 -0.71
N THR A 59 3.94 -5.96 -0.58
CA THR A 59 3.07 -5.47 -1.64
C THR A 59 3.57 -4.11 -2.12
N LEU A 60 3.68 -3.94 -3.43
CA LEU A 60 3.95 -2.66 -4.06
C LEU A 60 2.64 -1.89 -4.13
N TYR A 61 2.63 -0.67 -3.61
CA TYR A 61 1.54 0.29 -3.82
C TYR A 61 2.10 1.45 -4.64
N GLN A 62 1.48 1.71 -5.79
CA GLN A 62 1.86 2.81 -6.66
C GLN A 62 0.73 3.85 -6.67
N LEU A 63 1.08 5.10 -6.42
CA LEU A 63 0.12 6.20 -6.49
C LEU A 63 -0.09 6.60 -7.94
N LYS A 64 -1.35 6.72 -8.34
CA LYS A 64 -1.74 7.26 -9.64
C LYS A 64 -1.93 8.77 -9.54
N GLU A 65 -1.52 9.45 -10.59
CA GLU A 65 -1.86 10.86 -10.80
C GLU A 65 -3.26 10.92 -11.40
N CYS A 66 -4.13 11.72 -10.80
CA CYS A 66 -5.38 12.15 -11.44
C CYS A 66 -5.07 13.24 -12.47
#